data_AF-A0A2H0PIW0-F1
#
_entry.id   AF-A0A2H0PIW0-F1
#
_cell.length_a   1.000
_cell.length_b   1.000
_cell.length_c   1.000
_cell.angle_alpha   90.00
_cell.angle_beta   90.00
_cell.angle_gamma   90.00
#
_symmetry.space_group_name_H-M   'P 1'
#
loop_
_entity.id
_entity.type
_entity.pdbx_description
1 polymer ?
#
loop_
_entity_poly.entity_id
_entity_poly.type
_entity_poly.pdbx_seq_one_letter_code
_entity_poly.pdbx_strand_id
1 'polypeptide(L)'
;MNKLKALPSALTPCCDTVALKINNRGNIVGVASSGPGVLDTTSPVVWENENSIPVNLGTLGGLRAWASDINDRGEVVGRSAIPSGFNHGFIWKNGRMIDLNDLLDELRRRNRVQLPEGFAYIVAAQAINNASRRQIVGYYEGENQDGPFTHAFLLTLSDGFLEHL
;
A
#
# COMPACT_ATOMS: atom_id res chain seq x y z
N MET A 1 12.69 -11.32 30.87
CA MET A 1 11.96 -12.50 30.36
C MET A 1 11.45 -12.17 28.97
N ASN A 2 11.68 -13.06 28.01
CA ASN A 2 11.12 -12.92 26.65
C ASN A 2 9.60 -13.14 26.71
N LYS A 3 8.84 -12.44 25.88
CA LYS A 3 7.37 -12.55 25.82
C LYS A 3 6.92 -12.77 24.38
N LEU A 4 6.04 -13.75 24.20
CA LEU A 4 5.26 -13.92 22.98
C LEU A 4 3.83 -13.45 23.27
N LYS A 5 3.27 -12.62 22.38
CA LYS A 5 1.93 -12.07 22.54
C LYS A 5 1.20 -12.13 21.21
N ALA A 6 -0.02 -12.65 21.22
CA ALA A 6 -0.92 -12.56 20.07
C ALA A 6 -1.46 -11.12 19.94
N LEU A 7 -1.45 -10.60 18.72
CA LEU A 7 -2.11 -9.33 18.44
C LEU A 7 -3.64 -9.51 18.47
N PRO A 8 -4.41 -8.51 18.92
CA PRO A 8 -5.87 -8.59 18.89
C PRO A 8 -6.40 -8.77 17.48
N SER A 9 -7.52 -9.48 17.36
CA SER A 9 -8.35 -9.56 16.16
C SER A 9 -9.78 -9.15 16.55
N ALA A 10 -10.39 -8.19 15.85
CA ALA A 10 -11.80 -7.87 16.08
C ALA A 10 -12.60 -7.57 14.80
N LEU A 11 -12.18 -8.16 13.69
CA LEU A 11 -13.09 -8.37 12.56
C LEU A 11 -13.84 -9.68 12.87
N THR A 12 -15.16 -9.63 12.96
CA THR A 12 -16.11 -10.75 13.15
C THR A 12 -15.67 -12.07 12.46
N PRO A 13 -16.12 -13.25 12.95
CA PRO A 13 -15.32 -14.37 13.49
C PRO A 13 -14.45 -15.18 12.50
N CYS A 14 -14.09 -14.65 11.32
CA CYS A 14 -13.68 -15.50 10.21
C CYS A 14 -12.28 -15.27 9.65
N CYS A 15 -11.57 -14.18 9.98
CA CYS A 15 -10.34 -13.86 9.26
C CYS A 15 -9.07 -14.38 9.92
N ASP A 16 -8.28 -15.15 9.16
CA ASP A 16 -6.86 -15.33 9.48
C ASP A 16 -6.16 -13.98 9.31
N THR A 17 -5.28 -13.65 10.26
CA THR A 17 -4.50 -12.41 10.22
C THR A 17 -3.01 -12.71 10.17
N VAL A 18 -2.29 -11.96 9.34
CA VAL A 18 -0.82 -12.06 9.22
C VAL A 18 -0.23 -10.66 9.39
N ALA A 19 0.69 -10.51 10.33
CA ALA A 19 1.52 -9.30 10.47
C ALA A 19 2.74 -9.42 9.54
N LEU A 20 3.02 -8.39 8.75
CA LEU A 20 4.08 -8.40 7.73
C LEU A 20 5.21 -7.43 8.05
N LYS A 21 4.89 -6.27 8.62
CA LYS A 21 5.86 -5.21 8.90
C LYS A 21 5.51 -4.44 10.17
N ILE A 22 6.53 -3.98 10.88
CA ILE A 22 6.43 -3.06 12.02
C ILE A 22 7.38 -1.87 11.80
N ASN A 23 6.96 -0.66 12.19
CA ASN A 23 7.80 0.54 12.18
C ASN A 23 8.42 0.81 13.56
N ASN A 24 9.26 1.84 13.70
CA ASN A 24 9.95 2.16 14.96
C ASN A 24 9.02 2.71 16.05
N ARG A 25 7.77 3.05 15.69
CA ARG A 25 6.74 3.51 16.62
C ARG A 25 5.88 2.38 17.17
N GLY A 26 6.06 1.15 16.67
CA GLY A 26 5.27 -0.01 17.06
C GLY A 26 3.96 -0.15 16.29
N ASN A 27 3.74 0.64 15.23
CA ASN A 27 2.62 0.39 14.32
C ASN A 27 2.95 -0.83 13.45
N ILE A 28 1.98 -1.70 13.27
CA ILE A 28 2.15 -2.98 12.56
C ILE A 28 1.18 -2.98 11.38
N VAL A 29 1.65 -3.35 10.19
CA VAL A 29 0.79 -3.60 9.04
C VAL A 29 0.81 -5.07 8.65
N GLY A 30 -0.29 -5.49 8.04
CA GLY A 30 -0.47 -6.87 7.63
C GLY A 30 -1.73 -7.04 6.80
N VAL A 31 -2.26 -8.25 6.83
CA VAL A 31 -3.48 -8.61 6.12
C VAL A 31 -4.45 -9.38 6.99
N ALA A 32 -5.73 -9.24 6.67
CA ALA A 32 -6.82 -10.08 7.13
C ALA A 32 -7.52 -10.71 5.91
N SER A 33 -7.64 -12.03 5.87
CA SER A 33 -8.36 -12.75 4.81
C SER A 33 -9.83 -12.95 5.17
N SER A 34 -10.73 -13.11 4.21
CA SER A 34 -12.05 -13.68 4.53
C SER A 34 -11.92 -15.14 4.95
N GLY A 35 -12.74 -15.56 5.91
CA GLY A 35 -12.75 -16.96 6.32
C GLY A 35 -13.39 -17.93 5.31
N PRO A 36 -13.33 -19.23 5.61
CA PRO A 36 -13.86 -20.27 4.73
C PRO A 36 -15.35 -20.04 4.38
N GLY A 37 -15.70 -20.21 3.09
CA GLY A 37 -17.08 -20.10 2.62
C GLY A 37 -17.58 -18.67 2.37
N VAL A 38 -16.72 -17.66 2.53
CA VAL A 38 -16.97 -16.26 2.13
C VAL A 38 -16.21 -15.97 0.83
N LEU A 39 -16.66 -14.98 0.05
CA LEU A 39 -15.90 -14.49 -1.11
C LEU A 39 -14.46 -14.19 -0.71
N ASP A 40 -13.49 -14.72 -1.47
CA ASP A 40 -12.05 -14.61 -1.19
C ASP A 40 -11.58 -13.15 -1.31
N THR A 41 -11.69 -12.45 -0.17
CA THR A 41 -11.26 -11.08 0.04
C THR A 41 -10.00 -11.09 0.88
N THR A 42 -9.12 -10.12 0.61
CA THR A 42 -7.96 -9.86 1.45
C THR A 42 -7.89 -8.37 1.70
N SER A 43 -7.88 -7.99 2.97
CA SER A 43 -7.85 -6.59 3.37
C SER A 43 -6.51 -6.26 4.00
N PRO A 44 -5.83 -5.18 3.58
CA PRO A 44 -4.69 -4.64 4.28
C PRO A 44 -5.17 -4.03 5.59
N VAL A 45 -4.44 -4.29 6.67
CA VAL A 45 -4.79 -3.83 8.02
C VAL A 45 -3.62 -3.18 8.72
N VAL A 46 -3.92 -2.29 9.66
CA VAL A 46 -2.96 -1.71 10.60
C VAL A 46 -3.38 -1.96 12.04
N TRP A 47 -2.44 -2.41 12.87
CA TRP A 47 -2.55 -2.34 14.31
C TRP A 47 -1.78 -1.10 14.77
N GLU A 48 -2.47 -0.16 15.43
CA GLU A 48 -1.84 1.06 15.96
C GLU A 48 -0.77 0.74 17.02
N ASN A 49 -0.96 -0.34 17.78
CA ASN A 49 0.02 -0.91 18.69
C ASN A 49 -0.36 -2.36 18.99
N GLU A 50 0.43 -3.03 19.82
CA GLU A 50 0.26 -4.45 20.16
C GLU A 50 -1.01 -4.78 20.97
N ASN A 51 -1.81 -3.77 21.36
CA ASN A 51 -3.08 -3.91 22.08
C ASN A 51 -4.28 -3.43 21.23
N SER A 52 -4.05 -2.89 20.05
CA SER A 52 -5.11 -2.36 19.21
C SER A 52 -5.81 -3.44 18.40
N ILE A 53 -7.08 -3.23 18.11
CA ILE A 53 -7.79 -3.98 17.08
C ILE A 53 -7.29 -3.53 15.71
N PRO A 54 -7.10 -4.44 14.73
CA PRO A 54 -6.66 -4.06 13.39
C PRO A 54 -7.74 -3.21 12.69
N VAL A 55 -7.30 -2.10 12.11
CA VAL A 55 -8.12 -1.23 11.27
C VAL A 55 -7.91 -1.63 9.81
N ASN A 56 -9.00 -1.86 9.09
CA ASN A 56 -8.98 -2.11 7.64
C ASN A 56 -8.64 -0.82 6.89
N LEU A 57 -7.66 -0.87 5.99
CA LEU A 57 -7.21 0.29 5.20
C LEU A 57 -8.05 0.51 3.93
N GLY A 58 -8.94 -0.43 3.58
CA GLY A 58 -9.79 -0.41 2.39
C GLY A 58 -9.14 -1.06 1.17
N THR A 59 -9.75 -0.82 0.01
CA THR A 59 -9.24 -1.22 -1.31
C THR A 59 -9.47 -0.09 -2.31
N LEU A 60 -8.82 -0.14 -3.48
CA LEU A 60 -9.08 0.72 -4.64
C LEU A 60 -10.31 0.27 -5.44
N GLY A 61 -11.30 -0.35 -4.78
CA GLY A 61 -12.55 -0.80 -5.39
C GLY A 61 -12.57 -2.27 -5.84
N GLY A 62 -11.43 -2.96 -5.81
CA GLY A 62 -11.38 -4.42 -5.97
C GLY A 62 -11.61 -5.18 -4.65
N LEU A 63 -11.60 -6.52 -4.72
CA LEU A 63 -11.85 -7.40 -3.58
C LEU A 63 -10.63 -7.71 -2.71
N ARG A 64 -9.42 -7.36 -3.19
CA ARG A 64 -8.16 -7.76 -2.55
C ARG A 64 -7.17 -6.62 -2.54
N ALA A 65 -6.48 -6.45 -1.42
CA ALA A 65 -5.33 -5.57 -1.29
C ALA A 65 -4.37 -6.10 -0.22
N TRP A 66 -3.11 -5.70 -0.33
CA TRP A 66 -2.02 -6.11 0.56
C TRP A 66 -1.15 -4.92 0.92
N ALA A 67 -0.88 -4.74 2.21
CA ALA A 67 0.12 -3.79 2.69
C ALA A 67 1.51 -4.44 2.63
N SER A 68 2.49 -3.72 2.10
CA SER A 68 3.87 -4.17 1.95
C SER A 68 4.79 -3.56 3.01
N ASP A 69 4.62 -2.28 3.34
CA ASP A 69 5.51 -1.55 4.24
C ASP A 69 4.81 -0.38 4.92
N ILE A 70 5.38 0.08 6.03
CA ILE A 70 4.91 1.22 6.83
C ILE A 70 6.10 2.05 7.33
N ASN A 71 6.03 3.36 7.18
CA ASN A 71 7.04 4.28 7.73
C ASN A 71 6.63 4.81 9.13
N ASP A 72 7.54 5.53 9.81
CA ASP A 72 7.33 6.09 11.15
C ASP A 72 6.32 7.25 11.17
N ARG A 73 5.88 7.73 10.00
CA ARG A 73 4.76 8.68 9.88
C ARG A 73 3.40 7.99 9.85
N GLY A 74 3.36 6.66 9.86
CA GLY A 74 2.12 5.88 9.74
C GLY A 74 1.60 5.80 8.29
N GLU A 75 2.44 6.13 7.30
CA GLU A 75 2.08 6.00 5.89
C GLU A 75 2.37 4.56 5.45
N VAL A 76 1.38 3.93 4.82
CA VAL A 76 1.43 2.52 4.42
C VAL A 76 1.46 2.45 2.91
N VAL A 77 2.29 1.58 2.34
CA VAL A 77 2.29 1.32 0.89
C VAL A 77 1.99 -0.13 0.60
N GLY A 78 1.50 -0.40 -0.61
CA GLY A 78 1.20 -1.76 -1.03
C GLY A 78 0.64 -1.84 -2.45
N ARG A 79 -0.19 -2.85 -2.67
CA ARG A 79 -0.96 -3.01 -3.91
C ARG A 79 -2.42 -3.33 -3.60
N SER A 80 -3.32 -2.85 -4.44
CA SER A 80 -4.75 -3.14 -4.38
C SER A 80 -5.26 -3.51 -5.74
N ALA A 81 -6.15 -4.51 -5.79
CA ALA A 81 -6.99 -4.72 -6.94
C ALA A 81 -7.90 -3.50 -7.16
N ILE A 82 -8.05 -3.11 -8.42
CA ILE A 82 -9.06 -2.17 -8.90
C ILE A 82 -10.26 -2.94 -9.47
N PRO A 83 -11.40 -2.30 -9.83
CA PRO A 83 -12.60 -3.01 -10.27
C PRO A 83 -12.43 -3.92 -11.48
N SER A 84 -11.44 -3.65 -12.34
CA SER A 84 -11.09 -4.50 -13.49
C SER A 84 -10.31 -5.77 -13.11
N GLY A 85 -9.86 -5.90 -11.86
CA GLY A 85 -9.08 -7.04 -11.36
C GLY A 85 -7.56 -6.88 -11.45
N PHE A 86 -7.06 -5.86 -12.17
CA PHE A 86 -5.64 -5.51 -12.16
C PHE A 86 -5.21 -4.95 -10.80
N ASN A 87 -3.91 -5.01 -10.49
CA ASN A 87 -3.34 -4.43 -9.28
C ASN A 87 -2.73 -3.07 -9.59
N HIS A 88 -3.05 -2.08 -8.76
CA HIS A 88 -2.37 -0.80 -8.71
C HIS A 88 -1.62 -0.63 -7.39
N GLY A 89 -0.47 0.03 -7.44
CA GLY A 89 0.24 0.43 -6.22
C GLY A 89 -0.52 1.52 -5.49
N PHE A 90 -0.56 1.48 -4.16
CA PHE A 90 -1.21 2.51 -3.36
C PHE A 90 -0.27 3.08 -2.29
N ILE A 91 -0.61 4.28 -1.83
CA ILE A 91 -0.21 4.82 -0.53
C ILE A 91 -1.45 5.10 0.31
N TRP A 92 -1.47 4.65 1.55
CA TRP A 92 -2.51 4.96 2.53
C TRP A 92 -1.97 5.97 3.53
N LYS A 93 -2.76 6.99 3.80
CA LYS A 93 -2.45 8.04 4.76
C LYS A 93 -3.74 8.66 5.28
N ASN A 94 -3.79 8.94 6.59
CA ASN A 94 -4.90 9.66 7.22
C ASN A 94 -6.29 9.09 6.88
N GLY A 95 -6.43 7.75 6.90
CA GLY A 95 -7.73 7.11 6.63
C GLY A 95 -8.06 6.90 5.15
N ARG A 96 -7.20 7.33 4.22
CA ARG A 96 -7.48 7.28 2.77
C ARG A 96 -6.44 6.45 2.04
N MET A 97 -6.90 5.50 1.25
CA MET A 97 -6.10 4.79 0.26
C MET A 97 -6.07 5.63 -1.02
N ILE A 98 -4.87 5.97 -1.48
CA ILE A 98 -4.62 6.79 -2.67
C ILE A 98 -3.94 5.89 -3.70
N ASP A 99 -4.50 5.81 -4.90
CA ASP A 99 -3.88 5.14 -6.05
C ASP A 99 -2.63 5.93 -6.50
N LEU A 100 -1.48 5.26 -6.58
CA LEU A 100 -0.25 5.91 -7.05
C LEU A 100 -0.32 6.28 -8.53
N ASN A 101 -1.17 5.63 -9.33
CA ASN A 101 -1.37 5.99 -10.73
C ASN A 101 -2.16 7.29 -10.87
N ASP A 102 -3.23 7.46 -10.09
CA ASP A 102 -3.97 8.72 -10.03
C ASP A 102 -3.07 9.85 -9.51
N LEU A 103 -2.25 9.57 -8.50
CA LEU A 103 -1.27 10.51 -7.96
C LEU A 103 -0.27 10.98 -9.02
N LEU A 104 0.30 10.05 -9.80
CA LEU A 104 1.23 10.36 -10.88
C LEU A 104 0.56 11.18 -11.98
N ASP A 105 -0.69 10.87 -12.29
CA ASP A 105 -1.48 11.63 -13.25
C ASP A 105 -1.66 13.10 -12.84
N GLU A 106 -1.97 13.34 -11.57
CA GLU A 106 -2.07 14.69 -11.04
C GLU A 106 -0.72 15.42 -11.03
N LEU A 107 0.34 14.74 -10.62
CA LEU A 107 1.70 15.31 -10.66
C LEU A 107 2.10 15.66 -12.10
N ARG A 108 1.76 14.80 -13.07
CA ARG A 108 2.04 15.02 -14.49
C ARG A 108 1.28 16.23 -15.03
N ARG A 109 -0.02 16.36 -14.73
CA ARG A 109 -0.84 17.54 -15.12
C ARG A 109 -0.29 18.85 -14.55
N ARG A 110 0.41 18.79 -13.41
CA ARG A 110 1.05 19.95 -12.76
C ARG A 110 2.52 20.13 -13.16
N ASN A 111 3.05 19.36 -14.10
CA ASN A 111 4.47 19.35 -14.49
C ASN A 111 5.43 19.11 -13.30
N ARG A 112 5.04 18.24 -12.36
CA ARG A 112 5.80 17.92 -11.13
C ARG A 112 6.44 16.53 -11.14
N VAL A 113 6.22 15.75 -12.19
CA VAL A 113 6.87 14.45 -12.37
C VAL A 113 7.13 14.23 -13.86
N GLN A 114 8.28 13.64 -14.16
CA GLN A 114 8.59 13.08 -15.47
C GLN A 114 8.51 11.57 -15.36
N LEU A 115 7.73 10.93 -16.23
CA LEU A 115 7.61 9.49 -16.29
C LEU A 115 8.68 8.90 -17.23
N PRO A 116 9.20 7.70 -16.95
CA PRO A 116 10.07 6.97 -17.86
C PRO A 116 9.40 6.71 -19.21
N GLU A 117 10.20 6.56 -20.27
CA GLU A 117 9.70 6.09 -21.56
C GLU A 117 9.05 4.71 -21.43
N GLY A 118 7.94 4.50 -22.14
CA GLY A 118 7.19 3.25 -22.10
C GLY A 118 6.44 2.98 -20.79
N PHE A 119 6.45 3.91 -19.81
CA PHE A 119 5.68 3.74 -18.57
C PHE A 119 4.18 3.64 -18.87
N ALA A 120 3.53 2.59 -18.34
CA ALA A 120 2.08 2.45 -18.37
C ALA A 120 1.47 2.74 -16.99
N TYR A 121 1.76 1.91 -15.98
CA TYR A 121 1.19 2.07 -14.63
C TYR A 121 2.01 1.36 -13.55
N ILE A 122 2.01 1.91 -12.33
CA ILE A 122 2.54 1.29 -11.12
C ILE A 122 1.64 0.14 -10.69
N VAL A 123 2.22 -1.06 -10.60
CA VAL A 123 1.52 -2.28 -10.18
C VAL A 123 1.57 -2.47 -8.67
N ALA A 124 2.72 -2.19 -8.05
CA ALA A 124 2.89 -2.34 -6.60
C ALA A 124 3.97 -1.42 -6.05
N ALA A 125 3.70 -0.88 -4.87
CA ALA A 125 4.71 -0.30 -3.99
C ALA A 125 5.16 -1.34 -2.95
N GLN A 126 6.47 -1.46 -2.76
CA GLN A 126 7.10 -2.49 -1.95
C GLN A 126 7.67 -1.94 -0.65
N ALA A 127 8.23 -0.73 -0.66
CA ALA A 127 8.78 -0.12 0.53
C ALA A 127 8.65 1.40 0.51
N ILE A 128 8.58 2.00 1.70
CA ILE A 128 8.52 3.44 1.94
C ILE A 128 9.48 3.81 3.06
N ASN A 129 10.27 4.88 2.87
CA ASN A 129 11.23 5.32 3.88
C ASN A 129 10.73 6.49 4.75
N ASN A 130 11.54 6.83 5.75
CA ASN A 130 11.31 7.94 6.69
C ASN A 130 11.90 9.29 6.22
N ALA A 131 12.44 9.37 5.00
CA ALA A 131 13.06 10.61 4.51
C ALA A 131 12.04 11.77 4.51
N SER A 132 12.49 13.00 4.68
CA SER A 132 11.63 14.20 4.60
C SER A 132 10.86 14.20 3.28
N ARG A 133 11.61 14.13 2.17
CA ARG A 133 11.07 13.74 0.87
C ARG A 133 10.89 12.23 0.84
N ARG A 134 9.67 11.79 1.12
CA ARG A 134 9.32 10.37 1.17
C ARG A 134 9.71 9.68 -0.13
N GLN A 135 10.34 8.52 0.00
CA GLN A 135 10.70 7.70 -1.14
C GLN A 135 9.95 6.38 -1.08
N ILE A 136 9.36 6.01 -2.21
CA ILE A 136 8.63 4.77 -2.40
C ILE A 136 9.36 4.00 -3.50
N VAL A 137 9.61 2.72 -3.28
CA VAL A 137 10.12 1.80 -4.31
C VAL A 137 9.09 0.75 -4.64
N GLY A 138 9.19 0.18 -5.83
CA GLY A 138 8.28 -0.85 -6.30
C GLY A 138 8.57 -1.21 -7.74
N TYR A 139 7.53 -1.66 -8.45
CA TYR A 139 7.62 -1.93 -9.88
C TYR A 139 6.40 -1.43 -10.64
N TYR A 140 6.62 -1.10 -11.91
CA TYR A 140 5.61 -0.68 -12.87
C TYR A 140 5.64 -1.59 -14.09
N GLU A 141 4.51 -1.65 -14.79
CA GLU A 141 4.42 -2.24 -16.13
C GLU A 141 4.54 -1.14 -17.18
N GLY A 142 5.19 -1.50 -18.28
CA GLY A 142 5.39 -0.63 -19.43
C GLY A 142 5.45 -1.42 -20.72
N GLU A 143 5.54 -0.70 -21.83
CA GLU A 143 5.65 -1.29 -23.16
C GLU A 143 6.65 -0.50 -24.00
N ASN A 144 7.45 -1.23 -24.78
CA ASN A 144 8.37 -0.66 -25.75
C ASN A 144 8.28 -1.45 -27.07
N GLN A 145 9.15 -1.14 -28.03
CA GLN A 145 9.20 -1.81 -29.33
C GLN A 145 9.44 -3.33 -29.27
N ASP A 146 9.97 -3.84 -28.15
CA ASP A 146 10.22 -5.27 -27.92
C ASP A 146 9.06 -5.96 -27.16
N GLY A 147 8.03 -5.21 -26.76
CA GLY A 147 6.82 -5.69 -26.08
C GLY A 147 6.68 -5.21 -24.63
N PRO A 148 5.79 -5.86 -23.84
CA PRO A 148 5.54 -5.48 -22.46
C PRO A 148 6.72 -5.85 -21.56
N PHE A 149 7.00 -5.00 -20.57
CA PHE A 149 8.05 -5.21 -19.58
C PHE A 149 7.63 -4.80 -18.17
N THR A 150 8.31 -5.36 -17.17
CA THR A 150 8.22 -4.93 -15.77
C THR A 150 9.52 -4.28 -15.36
N HIS A 151 9.46 -3.12 -14.71
CA HIS A 151 10.66 -2.38 -14.30
C HIS A 151 10.52 -1.82 -12.89
N ALA A 152 11.63 -1.77 -12.15
CA ALA A 152 11.66 -1.19 -10.82
C ALA A 152 11.55 0.35 -10.86
N PHE A 153 11.00 0.96 -9.82
CA PHE A 153 10.99 2.43 -9.69
C PHE A 153 11.48 2.89 -8.32
N LEU A 154 11.93 4.15 -8.29
CA LEU A 154 12.07 4.98 -7.10
C LEU A 154 11.25 6.25 -7.32
N LEU A 155 10.18 6.43 -6.55
CA LEU A 155 9.35 7.62 -6.54
C LEU A 155 9.73 8.48 -5.34
N THR A 156 10.19 9.70 -5.58
CA THR A 156 10.49 10.68 -4.52
C THR A 156 9.40 11.74 -4.49
N LEU A 157 8.59 11.77 -3.43
CA LEU A 157 7.51 12.73 -3.27
C LEU A 157 8.02 13.98 -2.53
N SER A 158 7.75 15.15 -3.11
CA SER A 158 8.01 16.43 -2.45
C SER A 158 7.07 16.64 -1.27
N ASP A 159 7.56 17.30 -0.22
CA ASP A 159 6.75 17.67 0.95
C ASP A 159 5.48 18.44 0.58
N GLY A 160 4.42 18.24 1.37
CA GLY A 160 3.14 18.94 1.23
C GLY A 160 2.19 18.38 0.17
N PHE A 161 2.65 17.61 -0.82
CA PHE A 161 1.75 17.17 -1.91
C PHE A 161 0.64 16.23 -1.41
N LEU A 162 1.00 15.27 -0.55
CA LEU A 162 0.03 14.38 0.11
C LEU A 162 -0.80 15.07 1.21
N GLU A 163 -0.54 16.33 1.56
CA GLU A 163 -1.33 17.07 2.55
C GLU A 163 -2.53 17.80 1.91
N HIS A 164 -2.60 17.84 0.57
CA HIS A 164 -3.61 18.58 -0.18
C HIS A 164 -4.52 17.67 -1.04
N LEU A 165 -4.45 16.36 -0.82
CA LEU A 165 -5.28 15.35 -1.50
C LEU A 165 -6.38 14.86 -0.58
#